data_AF-A0AB34K5E2-F1
#
_entry.id   AF-A0AB34K5E2-F1
#
_cell.length_a   1.000
_cell.length_b   1.000
_cell.length_c   1.000
_cell.angle_alpha   90.00
_cell.angle_beta   90.00
_cell.angle_gamma   90.00
#
_symmetry.space_group_name_H-M   'P 1'
#
loop_
_entity.id
_entity.type
_entity.pdbx_description
1 polymer ?
#
loop_
_entity_poly.entity_id
_entity_poly.type
_entity_poly.pdbx_seq_one_letter_code
_entity_poly.pdbx_strand_id
1 'polypeptide(L)'
;MPAAVKLLLQHGADPNQPDGDGNYHPLHWASYKSDHAECAQLLVEAGADISVRTKRGFTPLEIARGQNNVVSSKPGVAAVLEQAQALRRTSSLAPFRMVGSVGEQSQHGIEAVCSSRPASDAVLPVRQTSSIFPSSTAASNSPPARGGQAWSPLASAQAAAEAAQGAAVAVSATHRVDLVRDERAAMERAVVTAQRDAERRAAEEQERVDAKERAKVAEAMVKEEDVRQRRNRRARTSRIILCAFLSISAAGLAASTRSLLGVLVLTLAISLLFIPYSWLPSAHQWRVARRGMLALVSQKQPWPPQLMCPITGELMEDPVTIADGHTFERAAIERWLQSHDTSPMTGIALPHTQLAPAIALRQLIQEAKEGRA
;
A
#
# COMPACT_ATOMS: atom_id res chain seq x y z
N MET A 1 -9.64 -5.48 -8.38
CA MET A 1 -10.06 -4.45 -7.41
C MET A 1 -11.58 -4.40 -7.34
N PRO A 2 -12.23 -5.25 -6.53
CA PRO A 2 -13.69 -5.33 -6.44
C PRO A 2 -14.30 -4.10 -5.72
N ALA A 3 -13.60 -3.54 -4.73
CA ALA A 3 -14.08 -2.38 -3.96
C ALA A 3 -14.30 -1.12 -4.82
N ALA A 4 -13.38 -0.84 -5.75
CA ALA A 4 -13.51 0.30 -6.66
C ALA A 4 -14.70 0.14 -7.62
N VAL A 5 -14.95 -1.08 -8.13
CA VAL A 5 -16.09 -1.37 -9.00
C VAL A 5 -17.41 -1.15 -8.26
N LYS A 6 -17.50 -1.62 -7.01
CA LYS A 6 -18.69 -1.43 -6.16
C LYS A 6 -19.01 0.05 -5.92
N LEU A 7 -18.00 0.87 -5.60
CA LEU A 7 -18.16 2.31 -5.44
C LEU A 7 -18.66 2.99 -6.72
N LEU A 8 -18.06 2.66 -7.88
CA LEU A 8 -18.46 3.24 -9.16
C LEU A 8 -19.92 2.91 -9.50
N LEU A 9 -20.34 1.67 -9.27
CA LEU A 9 -21.73 1.25 -9.50
C LEU A 9 -22.70 1.95 -8.53
N GLN A 10 -22.31 2.16 -7.28
CA GLN A 10 -23.11 2.93 -6.30
C GLN A 10 -23.29 4.40 -6.71
N HIS A 11 -22.30 4.98 -7.38
CA HIS A 11 -22.38 6.35 -7.91
C HIS A 11 -23.05 6.43 -9.30
N GLY A 12 -23.70 5.37 -9.76
CA GLY A 12 -24.48 5.37 -11.01
C GLY A 12 -23.64 5.21 -12.28
N ALA A 13 -22.43 4.63 -12.20
CA ALA A 13 -21.68 4.28 -13.38
C ALA A 13 -22.43 3.21 -14.21
N ASP A 14 -22.56 3.44 -15.52
CA ASP A 14 -23.23 2.50 -16.42
C ASP A 14 -22.36 1.24 -16.64
N PRO A 15 -22.83 0.04 -16.25
CA PRO A 15 -22.08 -1.21 -16.41
C PRO A 15 -21.92 -1.64 -17.88
N ASN A 16 -22.64 -1.02 -18.81
CA ASN A 16 -22.59 -1.30 -20.24
C ASN A 16 -21.82 -0.26 -21.05
N GLN A 17 -21.22 0.75 -20.41
CA GLN A 17 -20.52 1.80 -21.14
C GLN A 17 -19.29 1.23 -21.88
N PRO A 18 -19.20 1.33 -23.22
CA PRO A 18 -18.03 0.87 -23.94
C PRO A 18 -16.82 1.77 -23.70
N ASP A 19 -15.63 1.19 -23.83
CA ASP A 19 -14.36 1.90 -23.84
C ASP A 19 -14.30 2.93 -24.98
N GLY A 20 -13.35 3.88 -24.93
CA GLY A 20 -13.25 4.99 -25.90
C GLY A 20 -13.14 4.57 -27.37
N ASP A 21 -12.67 3.34 -27.64
CA ASP A 21 -12.62 2.73 -28.98
C ASP A 21 -13.94 2.06 -29.41
N GLY A 22 -14.95 2.05 -28.55
CA GLY A 22 -16.25 1.40 -28.74
C GLY A 22 -16.19 -0.13 -28.79
N ASN A 23 -15.05 -0.74 -28.47
CA ASN A 23 -14.77 -2.14 -28.80
C ASN A 23 -14.92 -3.09 -27.60
N TYR A 24 -14.57 -2.64 -26.40
CA TYR A 24 -14.60 -3.45 -25.19
C TYR A 24 -15.57 -2.84 -24.19
N HIS A 25 -16.37 -3.70 -23.56
CA HIS A 25 -17.26 -3.32 -22.45
C HIS A 25 -16.60 -3.72 -21.12
N PRO A 26 -17.09 -3.22 -19.96
CA PRO A 26 -16.50 -3.51 -18.66
C PRO A 26 -16.36 -5.02 -18.40
N LEU A 27 -17.34 -5.81 -18.85
CA LEU A 27 -17.33 -7.28 -18.73
C LEU A 27 -16.24 -7.96 -19.59
N HIS A 28 -15.89 -7.39 -20.75
CA HIS A 28 -14.77 -7.87 -21.57
C HIS A 28 -13.43 -7.58 -20.88
N TRP A 29 -13.29 -6.42 -20.24
CA TRP A 29 -12.09 -6.05 -19.50
C TRP A 29 -11.87 -6.93 -18.26
N ALA A 30 -12.96 -7.28 -17.57
CA ALA A 30 -12.93 -8.26 -16.48
C ALA A 30 -12.39 -9.63 -16.92
N SER A 31 -12.55 -9.97 -18.21
CA SER A 31 -12.09 -11.23 -18.81
C SER A 31 -10.68 -11.15 -19.43
N TYR A 32 -10.10 -9.95 -19.59
CA TYR A 32 -8.86 -9.75 -20.36
C TYR A 32 -7.58 -9.76 -19.51
N LYS A 33 -7.55 -9.09 -18.36
CA LYS A 33 -6.29 -8.88 -17.60
C LYS A 33 -5.99 -9.97 -16.56
N SER A 34 -6.99 -10.37 -15.76
CA SER A 34 -6.82 -11.28 -14.62
C SER A 34 -8.15 -11.95 -14.26
N ASP A 35 -8.11 -13.05 -13.49
CA ASP A 35 -9.33 -13.74 -13.03
C ASP A 35 -10.05 -12.91 -11.98
N HIS A 36 -10.85 -11.95 -12.44
CA HIS A 36 -11.64 -11.05 -11.61
C HIS A 36 -13.08 -11.57 -11.49
N ALA A 37 -13.23 -12.80 -11.01
CA ALA A 37 -14.54 -13.44 -10.84
C ALA A 37 -15.50 -12.57 -10.01
N GLU A 38 -15.01 -11.98 -8.92
CA GLU A 38 -15.79 -11.07 -8.07
C GLU A 38 -16.23 -9.80 -8.81
N CYS A 39 -15.36 -9.19 -9.63
CA CYS A 39 -15.75 -8.02 -10.40
C CYS A 39 -16.79 -8.39 -11.48
N ALA A 40 -16.66 -9.56 -12.09
CA ALA A 40 -17.63 -10.06 -13.06
C ALA A 40 -18.99 -10.32 -12.41
N GLN A 41 -19.03 -10.88 -11.20
CA GLN A 41 -20.27 -11.05 -10.42
C GLN A 41 -20.94 -9.69 -10.15
N LEU A 42 -20.19 -8.73 -9.61
CA LEU A 42 -20.73 -7.38 -9.32
C LEU A 42 -21.28 -6.67 -10.56
N LEU A 43 -20.62 -6.82 -11.71
CA LEU A 43 -21.10 -6.25 -12.98
C LEU A 43 -22.37 -6.95 -13.47
N VAL A 44 -22.47 -8.27 -13.35
CA VAL A 44 -23.67 -9.04 -13.72
C VAL A 44 -24.86 -8.68 -12.81
N GLU A 45 -24.62 -8.55 -11.50
CA GLU A 45 -25.62 -8.10 -10.52
C GLU A 45 -26.12 -6.68 -10.83
N ALA A 46 -25.25 -5.80 -11.31
CA ALA A 46 -25.61 -4.46 -11.75
C ALA A 46 -26.33 -4.42 -13.13
N GLY A 47 -26.54 -5.56 -13.77
CA GLY A 47 -27.25 -5.65 -15.05
C GLY A 47 -26.37 -5.46 -16.30
N ALA A 48 -25.06 -5.73 -16.19
CA ALA A 48 -24.20 -5.78 -17.37
C ALA A 48 -24.71 -6.81 -18.39
N ASP A 49 -24.73 -6.43 -19.67
CA ASP A 49 -25.13 -7.35 -20.72
C ASP A 49 -24.02 -8.36 -21.06
N ILE A 50 -24.38 -9.63 -20.94
CA ILE A 50 -23.49 -10.78 -21.11
C ILE A 50 -23.37 -11.16 -22.60
N SER A 51 -24.33 -10.73 -23.44
CA SER A 51 -24.38 -11.06 -24.87
C SER A 51 -23.63 -10.08 -25.78
N VAL A 52 -23.05 -9.01 -25.23
CA VAL A 52 -22.36 -8.00 -26.03
C VAL A 52 -21.17 -8.63 -26.77
N ARG A 53 -20.96 -8.23 -28.03
CA ARG A 53 -19.84 -8.70 -28.84
C ARG A 53 -18.84 -7.58 -29.08
N THR A 54 -17.55 -7.93 -29.04
CA THR A 54 -16.47 -7.06 -29.53
C THR A 54 -16.54 -6.93 -31.06
N LYS A 55 -15.79 -5.98 -31.65
CA LYS A 55 -15.65 -5.84 -33.12
C LYS A 55 -15.09 -7.09 -33.81
N ARG A 56 -14.43 -7.97 -33.05
CA ARG A 56 -13.93 -9.27 -33.53
C ARG A 56 -14.98 -10.39 -33.42
N GLY A 57 -16.20 -10.08 -32.97
CA GLY A 57 -17.31 -11.02 -32.84
C GLY A 57 -17.34 -11.82 -31.54
N PHE A 58 -16.33 -11.66 -30.67
CA PHE A 58 -16.21 -12.44 -29.43
C PHE A 58 -17.08 -11.88 -28.31
N THR A 59 -17.78 -12.77 -27.59
CA THR A 59 -18.49 -12.47 -26.34
C THR A 59 -17.55 -12.51 -25.12
N PRO A 60 -17.92 -11.90 -23.98
CA PRO A 60 -17.10 -11.95 -22.76
C PRO A 60 -16.78 -13.38 -22.31
N LEU A 61 -17.73 -14.31 -22.47
CA LEU A 61 -17.54 -15.73 -22.13
C LEU A 61 -16.55 -16.43 -23.08
N GLU A 62 -16.61 -16.15 -24.38
CA GLU A 62 -15.66 -16.69 -25.36
C GLU A 62 -14.23 -16.17 -25.11
N ILE A 63 -14.10 -14.90 -24.70
CA ILE A 63 -12.82 -14.33 -24.25
C ILE A 63 -12.34 -15.01 -22.97
N ALA A 64 -13.22 -15.21 -21.98
CA ALA A 64 -12.87 -15.91 -20.74
C ALA A 64 -12.42 -17.36 -21.01
N ARG A 65 -12.97 -18.05 -22.01
CA ARG A 65 -12.53 -19.40 -22.43
C ARG A 65 -11.22 -19.41 -23.22
N GLY A 66 -10.66 -18.25 -23.56
CA GLY A 66 -9.41 -18.13 -24.33
C GLY A 66 -9.56 -18.37 -25.83
N GLN A 67 -10.78 -18.28 -26.39
CA GLN A 67 -11.05 -18.57 -27.81
C GLN A 67 -10.54 -17.49 -28.77
N ASN A 68 -10.06 -16.36 -28.26
CA ASN A 68 -9.57 -15.24 -29.06
C ASN A 68 -8.08 -15.31 -29.38
N ASN A 69 -7.35 -16.34 -28.93
CA ASN A 69 -5.88 -16.48 -29.02
C ASN A 69 -5.08 -15.32 -28.38
N VAL A 70 -5.75 -14.38 -27.70
CA VAL A 70 -5.13 -13.19 -27.08
C VAL A 70 -4.92 -13.41 -25.57
N VAL A 71 -5.77 -14.20 -24.93
CA VAL A 71 -5.80 -14.36 -23.48
C VAL A 71 -5.83 -15.84 -23.10
N SER A 72 -5.11 -16.21 -22.02
CA SER A 72 -5.23 -17.55 -21.43
C SER A 72 -6.61 -17.76 -20.81
N SER A 73 -7.13 -18.99 -20.88
CA SER A 73 -8.42 -19.37 -20.30
C SER A 73 -8.52 -18.98 -18.81
N LYS A 74 -9.64 -18.36 -18.44
CA LYS A 74 -9.98 -17.84 -17.12
C LYS A 74 -11.22 -18.58 -16.60
N PRO A 75 -11.02 -19.66 -15.81
CA PRO A 75 -12.12 -20.52 -15.38
C PRO A 75 -13.08 -19.83 -14.39
N GLY A 76 -12.59 -18.94 -13.52
CA GLY A 76 -13.42 -18.26 -12.51
C GLY A 76 -14.47 -17.35 -13.14
N VAL A 77 -14.05 -16.40 -13.98
CA VAL A 77 -14.98 -15.55 -14.74
C VAL A 77 -15.89 -16.36 -15.68
N ALA A 78 -15.38 -17.41 -16.33
CA ALA A 78 -16.19 -18.26 -17.21
C ALA A 78 -17.34 -18.95 -16.44
N ALA A 79 -17.06 -19.49 -15.24
CA ALA A 79 -18.08 -20.12 -14.40
C ALA A 79 -19.18 -19.14 -13.98
N VAL A 80 -18.82 -17.91 -13.62
CA VAL A 80 -19.77 -16.85 -13.27
C VAL A 80 -20.69 -16.50 -14.44
N LEU A 81 -20.11 -16.32 -15.63
CA LEU A 81 -20.88 -15.99 -16.83
C LEU A 81 -21.75 -17.16 -17.30
N GLU A 82 -21.29 -18.41 -17.16
CA GLU A 82 -22.08 -19.60 -17.44
C GLU A 82 -23.26 -19.74 -16.48
N GLN A 83 -23.04 -19.51 -15.19
CA GLN A 83 -24.11 -19.52 -14.19
C GLN A 83 -25.14 -18.43 -14.47
N ALA A 84 -24.70 -17.22 -14.82
CA ALA A 84 -25.58 -16.13 -15.22
C ALA A 84 -26.37 -16.43 -16.51
N GLN A 85 -25.76 -17.10 -17.49
CA GLN A 85 -26.46 -17.57 -18.69
C GLN A 85 -27.47 -18.68 -18.39
N ALA A 86 -27.14 -19.61 -17.50
CA ALA A 86 -28.05 -20.67 -17.07
C ALA A 86 -29.30 -20.08 -16.42
N LEU A 87 -29.14 -19.06 -15.58
CA LEU A 87 -30.26 -18.31 -14.97
C LEU A 87 -31.13 -17.58 -16.01
N ARG A 88 -30.54 -17.01 -17.07
CA ARG A 88 -31.32 -16.42 -18.20
C ARG A 88 -32.09 -17.47 -19.00
N ARG A 89 -31.55 -18.69 -19.13
CA ARG A 89 -32.23 -19.78 -19.86
C ARG A 89 -33.41 -20.34 -19.07
N THR A 90 -33.31 -20.43 -17.74
CA THR A 90 -34.41 -20.90 -16.90
C THR A 90 -35.50 -19.84 -16.71
N SER A 91 -35.16 -18.55 -16.67
CA SER A 91 -36.16 -17.47 -16.62
C SER A 91 -36.94 -17.30 -17.93
N SER A 92 -36.33 -17.65 -19.07
CA SER A 92 -36.98 -17.67 -20.39
C SER A 92 -37.95 -18.86 -20.58
N LEU A 93 -37.77 -19.94 -19.81
CA LEU A 93 -38.52 -21.20 -19.96
C LEU A 93 -39.68 -21.36 -18.96
N ALA A 94 -40.06 -20.33 -18.22
CA ALA A 94 -41.21 -20.39 -17.32
C ALA A 94 -42.51 -19.92 -18.03
N PRO A 95 -43.37 -20.82 -18.53
CA PRO A 95 -44.75 -20.46 -18.80
C PRO A 95 -45.47 -20.30 -17.46
N PHE A 96 -46.15 -19.17 -17.29
CA PHE A 96 -47.24 -18.89 -16.36
C PHE A 96 -47.50 -19.95 -15.27
N ARG A 97 -47.11 -19.63 -14.03
CA ARG A 97 -47.89 -20.02 -12.85
C ARG A 97 -47.93 -18.87 -11.85
N MET A 98 -48.97 -18.07 -12.00
CA MET A 98 -49.51 -17.22 -10.94
C MET A 98 -50.06 -18.13 -9.84
N VAL A 99 -49.50 -18.08 -8.62
CA VAL A 99 -50.21 -18.36 -7.36
C VAL A 99 -49.58 -17.52 -6.24
N GLY A 100 -50.37 -16.57 -5.72
CA GLY A 100 -50.32 -15.96 -4.37
C GLY A 100 -49.13 -15.05 -4.05
N SER A 101 -49.26 -13.73 -3.82
CA SER A 101 -49.95 -13.09 -2.68
C SER A 101 -49.53 -13.78 -1.37
N VAL A 102 -48.83 -13.15 -0.43
CA VAL A 102 -49.16 -11.99 0.44
C VAL A 102 -47.79 -11.53 1.03
N GLY A 103 -47.46 -10.31 1.41
CA GLY A 103 -48.11 -9.02 1.58
C GLY A 103 -47.07 -8.10 2.25
N GLU A 104 -47.28 -6.80 2.10
CA GLU A 104 -46.58 -5.75 2.84
C GLU A 104 -46.65 -5.99 4.36
N GLN A 105 -45.59 -5.66 5.10
CA GLN A 105 -45.68 -4.66 6.17
C GLN A 105 -44.31 -4.33 6.77
N SER A 106 -43.99 -3.05 6.63
CA SER A 106 -43.11 -2.27 7.48
C SER A 106 -43.73 -2.09 8.88
N GLN A 107 -42.88 -2.00 9.90
CA GLN A 107 -42.92 -1.15 11.13
C GLN A 107 -42.10 -1.85 12.25
N HIS A 108 -41.00 -1.24 12.70
CA HIS A 108 -40.91 -0.34 13.86
C HIS A 108 -41.46 -0.98 15.16
N GLY A 109 -40.56 -1.17 16.12
CA GLY A 109 -40.74 -2.04 17.28
C GLY A 109 -41.53 -1.46 18.44
N ILE A 110 -41.81 -2.33 19.42
CA ILE A 110 -41.89 -2.03 20.85
C ILE A 110 -41.72 -3.36 21.64
N GLU A 111 -41.28 -3.19 22.87
CA GLU A 111 -40.86 -4.16 23.89
C GLU A 111 -41.93 -5.19 24.29
N ALA A 112 -41.51 -6.37 24.79
CA ALA A 112 -41.78 -6.81 26.18
C ALA A 112 -41.59 -8.34 26.40
N VAL A 113 -40.66 -8.67 27.30
CA VAL A 113 -40.88 -9.45 28.54
C VAL A 113 -41.60 -10.82 28.47
N CYS A 114 -40.87 -11.91 28.78
CA CYS A 114 -41.08 -12.78 29.96
C CYS A 114 -40.20 -14.06 29.85
N SER A 115 -39.15 -14.18 30.65
CA SER A 115 -39.07 -15.07 31.84
C SER A 115 -39.38 -16.56 31.62
N SER A 116 -38.36 -17.41 31.77
CA SER A 116 -38.33 -18.43 32.84
C SER A 116 -36.99 -19.18 32.87
N ARG A 117 -36.21 -18.91 33.93
CA ARG A 117 -35.33 -19.87 34.61
C ARG A 117 -36.21 -20.79 35.48
N PRO A 118 -35.77 -21.99 35.90
CA PRO A 118 -34.99 -22.16 37.15
C PRO A 118 -33.94 -23.31 37.03
N ALA A 119 -33.02 -23.63 37.96
CA ALA A 119 -32.82 -23.30 39.36
C ALA A 119 -31.38 -23.67 39.82
N SER A 120 -30.94 -23.04 40.91
CA SER A 120 -30.11 -23.54 42.05
C SER A 120 -28.70 -24.14 41.84
N ASP A 121 -27.67 -23.92 42.67
CA ASP A 121 -27.46 -23.11 43.89
C ASP A 121 -25.98 -23.22 44.35
N ALA A 122 -25.63 -22.35 45.33
CA ALA A 122 -24.45 -22.29 46.23
C ALA A 122 -23.32 -21.30 45.82
N VAL A 123 -23.18 -20.05 46.34
CA VAL A 123 -23.07 -19.51 47.75
C VAL A 123 -21.68 -19.85 48.33
N LEU A 124 -20.68 -18.97 48.56
CA LEU A 124 -20.59 -17.68 49.30
C LEU A 124 -19.37 -16.82 48.87
N PRO A 125 -19.34 -15.50 49.14
CA PRO A 125 -18.13 -14.67 49.22
C PRO A 125 -17.78 -14.25 50.66
N VAL A 126 -16.50 -13.95 50.94
CA VAL A 126 -16.07 -13.35 52.22
C VAL A 126 -15.24 -12.08 51.99
N ARG A 127 -15.49 -11.15 52.89
CA ARG A 127 -15.24 -9.71 52.92
C ARG A 127 -13.78 -9.26 53.01
N GLN A 128 -13.60 -8.02 52.57
CA GLN A 128 -12.53 -7.09 52.95
C GLN A 128 -12.39 -6.95 54.47
N THR A 129 -11.15 -6.81 54.94
CA THR A 129 -10.81 -5.79 55.95
C THR A 129 -9.41 -5.24 55.70
N SER A 130 -9.30 -3.96 55.97
CA SER A 130 -8.22 -3.02 55.79
C SER A 130 -7.04 -3.17 56.76
N SER A 131 -5.92 -2.58 56.33
CA SER A 131 -5.12 -1.59 57.07
C SER A 131 -3.76 -2.01 57.67
N ILE A 132 -2.78 -1.13 57.40
CA ILE A 132 -1.66 -0.69 58.25
C ILE A 132 -0.29 -1.37 58.06
N PHE A 133 0.59 -0.64 57.36
CA PHE A 133 2.06 -0.57 57.50
C PHE A 133 2.47 -0.26 58.95
N PRO A 134 3.64 -0.69 59.46
CA PRO A 134 4.81 0.17 59.24
C PRO A 134 6.19 -0.51 59.16
N SER A 135 7.10 0.31 58.66
CA SER A 135 8.55 0.40 58.83
C SER A 135 9.16 -0.30 60.06
N SER A 136 10.29 -0.99 59.86
CA SER A 136 11.20 -1.39 60.93
C SER A 136 12.52 -0.63 60.81
N THR A 137 12.59 0.48 61.54
CA THR A 137 13.81 1.19 61.92
C THR A 137 14.53 0.42 63.02
N ALA A 138 15.85 0.58 63.08
CA ALA A 138 16.80 0.20 64.11
C ALA A 138 16.23 -0.06 65.53
N ALA A 139 16.66 -1.18 66.13
CA ALA A 139 16.70 -1.35 67.58
C ALA A 139 18.05 -1.95 67.99
N SER A 140 18.84 -1.09 68.62
CA SER A 140 19.99 -1.39 69.46
C SER A 140 19.59 -2.35 70.59
N ASN A 141 20.30 -3.47 70.73
CA ASN A 141 20.33 -4.22 71.97
C ASN A 141 21.78 -4.28 72.47
N SER A 142 22.09 -3.43 73.43
CA SER A 142 23.24 -3.60 74.32
C SER A 142 22.91 -4.75 75.31
N PRO A 143 23.85 -5.66 75.60
CA PRO A 143 23.62 -6.72 76.57
C PRO A 143 23.83 -6.22 78.01
N PRO A 144 23.18 -6.80 79.02
CA PRO A 144 23.45 -6.47 80.41
C PRO A 144 24.76 -7.10 80.88
N ALA A 145 25.55 -6.30 81.59
CA ALA A 145 26.71 -6.75 82.33
C ALA A 145 26.29 -7.37 83.67
N ARG A 146 26.57 -8.66 83.87
CA ARG A 146 27.23 -9.26 85.06
C ARG A 146 26.97 -10.75 85.13
N GLY A 147 28.04 -11.50 85.37
CA GLY A 147 27.99 -12.90 85.75
C GLY A 147 29.25 -13.59 85.32
N GLY A 148 30.27 -13.55 86.17
CA GLY A 148 31.51 -14.28 85.95
C GLY A 148 31.22 -15.77 85.81
N GLN A 149 31.40 -16.30 84.62
CA GLN A 149 31.69 -17.70 84.39
C GLN A 149 32.86 -17.76 83.42
N ALA A 150 33.86 -18.54 83.80
CA ALA A 150 35.04 -18.79 82.99
C ALA A 150 34.62 -19.38 81.65
N TRP A 151 34.80 -18.61 80.57
CA TRP A 151 34.69 -19.15 79.22
C TRP A 151 35.91 -20.03 79.00
N SER A 152 35.70 -21.35 78.96
CA SER A 152 36.72 -22.28 78.50
C SER A 152 37.22 -21.80 77.12
N PRO A 153 38.53 -21.65 76.88
CA PRO A 153 39.07 -21.13 75.61
C PRO A 153 38.70 -21.98 74.38
N LEU A 154 38.14 -23.19 74.58
CA LEU A 154 37.62 -24.06 73.54
C LEU A 154 36.28 -23.59 72.94
N ALA A 155 35.37 -22.99 73.72
CA ALA A 155 34.04 -22.63 73.23
C ALA A 155 34.06 -21.38 72.32
N SER A 156 34.91 -20.40 72.64
CA SER A 156 35.16 -19.23 71.79
C SER A 156 35.94 -19.60 70.52
N ALA A 157 36.84 -20.58 70.60
CA ALA A 157 37.54 -21.11 69.42
C ALA A 157 36.60 -21.89 68.49
N GLN A 158 35.66 -22.68 69.02
CA GLN A 158 34.66 -23.40 68.22
C GLN A 158 33.68 -22.46 67.52
N ALA A 159 33.16 -21.44 68.22
CA ALA A 159 32.28 -20.44 67.61
C ALA A 159 33.00 -19.63 66.51
N ALA A 160 34.28 -19.30 66.70
CA ALA A 160 35.09 -18.64 65.68
C ALA A 160 35.38 -19.56 64.47
N ALA A 161 35.58 -20.86 64.71
CA ALA A 161 35.79 -21.84 63.65
C ALA A 161 34.51 -22.08 62.81
N GLU A 162 33.35 -22.16 63.43
CA GLU A 162 32.06 -22.29 62.73
C GLU A 162 31.69 -21.02 61.95
N ALA A 163 31.99 -19.83 62.49
CA ALA A 163 31.84 -18.57 61.76
C ALA A 163 32.79 -18.48 60.55
N ALA A 164 34.04 -18.95 60.69
CA ALA A 164 35.00 -19.01 59.59
C ALA A 164 34.60 -20.04 58.51
N GLN A 165 34.04 -21.19 58.91
CA GLN A 165 33.49 -22.19 57.99
C GLN A 165 32.25 -21.67 57.26
N GLY A 166 31.34 -20.97 57.95
CA GLY A 166 30.18 -20.32 57.34
C GLY A 166 30.56 -19.22 56.34
N ALA A 167 31.59 -18.42 56.66
CA ALA A 167 32.12 -17.41 55.74
C ALA A 167 32.78 -18.05 54.50
N ALA A 168 33.52 -19.15 54.65
CA ALA A 168 34.11 -19.87 53.53
C ALA A 168 33.06 -20.48 52.59
N VAL A 169 31.98 -21.04 53.14
CA VAL A 169 30.85 -21.56 52.36
C VAL A 169 30.08 -20.44 51.64
N ALA A 170 29.90 -19.29 52.29
CA ALA A 170 29.27 -18.12 51.67
C ALA A 170 30.10 -17.55 50.52
N VAL A 171 31.43 -17.44 50.68
CA VAL A 171 32.35 -16.99 49.62
C VAL A 171 32.39 -17.97 48.44
N SER A 172 32.34 -19.28 48.71
CA SER A 172 32.23 -20.30 47.67
C SER A 172 30.90 -20.21 46.92
N ALA A 173 29.80 -19.93 47.64
CA ALA A 173 28.48 -19.74 47.04
C ALA A 173 28.39 -18.47 46.19
N THR A 174 28.98 -17.34 46.62
CA THR A 174 29.01 -16.09 45.84
C THR A 174 29.88 -16.24 44.59
N HIS A 175 31.06 -16.86 44.70
CA HIS A 175 31.92 -17.12 43.55
C HIS A 175 31.23 -17.98 42.48
N ARG A 176 30.41 -18.94 42.90
CA ARG A 176 29.62 -19.80 41.99
C ARG A 176 28.48 -19.02 41.31
N VAL A 177 27.86 -18.06 42.00
CA VAL A 177 26.83 -17.18 41.42
C VAL A 177 27.45 -16.20 40.43
N ASP A 178 28.63 -15.66 40.73
CA ASP A 178 29.36 -14.75 39.83
C ASP A 178 29.80 -15.46 38.55
N LEU A 179 30.27 -16.70 38.64
CA LEU A 179 30.64 -17.53 37.48
C LEU A 179 29.45 -17.78 36.54
N VAL A 180 28.30 -18.14 37.09
CA VAL A 180 27.06 -18.34 36.30
C VAL A 180 26.59 -17.03 35.67
N ARG A 181 26.79 -15.89 36.35
CA ARG A 181 26.47 -14.56 35.83
C ARG A 181 27.39 -14.15 34.68
N ASP A 182 28.67 -14.45 34.78
CA ASP A 182 29.66 -14.19 33.73
C ASP A 182 29.45 -15.09 32.50
N GLU A 183 29.12 -16.37 32.70
CA GLU A 183 28.75 -17.29 31.63
C GLU A 183 27.45 -16.84 30.93
N ARG A 184 26.45 -16.40 31.69
CA ARG A 184 25.22 -15.84 31.13
C ARG A 184 25.48 -14.55 30.34
N ALA A 185 26.31 -13.65 30.87
CA ALA A 185 26.70 -12.43 30.17
C ALA A 185 27.51 -12.73 28.89
N ALA A 186 28.36 -13.76 28.91
CA ALA A 186 29.07 -14.25 27.73
C ALA A 186 28.10 -14.83 26.69
N MET A 187 27.11 -15.61 27.11
CA MET A 187 26.06 -16.14 26.24
C MET A 187 25.22 -15.02 25.61
N GLU A 188 24.78 -14.04 26.41
CA GLU A 188 24.02 -12.89 25.92
C GLU A 188 24.81 -12.07 24.89
N ARG A 189 26.11 -11.85 25.13
CA ARG A 189 27.00 -11.22 24.13
C ARG A 189 27.11 -12.07 22.85
N ALA A 190 27.27 -13.38 22.97
CA ALA A 190 27.37 -14.29 21.83
C ALA A 190 26.09 -14.31 20.98
N VAL A 191 24.91 -14.27 21.62
CA VAL A 191 23.61 -14.18 20.93
C VAL A 191 23.49 -12.86 20.18
N VAL A 192 23.86 -11.73 20.79
CA VAL A 192 23.82 -10.42 20.14
C VAL A 192 24.78 -10.34 18.96
N THR A 193 25.99 -10.90 19.08
CA THR A 193 26.93 -10.95 17.94
C THR A 193 26.41 -11.85 16.82
N ALA A 194 25.86 -13.02 17.16
CA ALA A 194 25.28 -13.93 16.17
C ALA A 194 24.10 -13.31 15.43
N GLN A 195 23.27 -12.54 16.13
CA GLN A 195 22.14 -11.83 15.54
C GLN A 195 22.59 -10.72 14.58
N ARG A 196 23.59 -9.92 14.96
CA ARG A 196 24.18 -8.91 14.07
C ARG A 196 24.84 -9.52 12.83
N ASP A 197 25.47 -10.68 12.98
CA ASP A 197 26.08 -11.39 11.84
C ASP A 197 25.02 -11.99 10.92
N ALA A 198 23.90 -12.46 11.46
CA ALA A 198 22.75 -12.90 10.66
C ALA A 198 22.11 -11.74 9.89
N GLU A 199 21.94 -10.58 10.52
CA GLU A 199 21.42 -9.37 9.88
C GLU A 199 22.33 -8.89 8.74
N ARG A 200 23.66 -8.90 8.93
CA ARG A 200 24.61 -8.59 7.85
C ARG A 200 24.49 -9.55 6.68
N ARG A 201 24.39 -10.85 6.93
CA ARG A 201 24.24 -11.87 5.87
C ARG A 201 22.94 -11.67 5.09
N ALA A 202 21.84 -11.36 5.78
CA ALA A 202 20.56 -11.06 5.14
C ALA A 202 20.65 -9.79 4.28
N ALA A 203 21.33 -8.73 4.77
CA ALA A 203 21.53 -7.50 4.00
C ALA A 203 22.40 -7.73 2.75
N GLU A 204 23.50 -8.49 2.87
CA GLU A 204 24.36 -8.87 1.73
C GLU A 204 23.61 -9.71 0.69
N GLU A 205 22.72 -10.61 1.13
CA GLU A 205 21.88 -11.39 0.23
C GLU A 205 20.87 -10.51 -0.50
N GLN A 206 20.22 -9.58 0.21
CA GLN A 206 19.30 -8.63 -0.40
C GLN A 206 20.00 -7.76 -1.45
N GLU A 207 21.20 -7.24 -1.14
CA GLU A 207 21.98 -6.46 -2.10
C GLU A 207 22.35 -7.27 -3.34
N ARG A 208 22.66 -8.58 -3.20
CA ARG A 208 22.90 -9.47 -4.34
C ARG A 208 21.66 -9.68 -5.19
N VAL A 209 20.49 -9.78 -4.59
CA VAL A 209 19.21 -9.90 -5.31
C VAL A 209 18.93 -8.60 -6.07
N ASP A 210 19.02 -7.46 -5.40
CA ASP A 210 18.81 -6.14 -5.99
C ASP A 210 19.81 -5.87 -7.14
N ALA A 211 21.08 -6.27 -6.98
CA ALA A 211 22.09 -6.16 -8.03
C ALA A 211 21.75 -7.03 -9.25
N LYS A 212 21.25 -8.26 -9.05
CA LYS A 212 20.79 -9.13 -10.15
C LYS A 212 19.58 -8.53 -10.85
N GLU A 213 18.63 -7.94 -10.12
CA GLU A 213 17.47 -7.28 -10.71
C GLU A 213 17.88 -6.05 -11.53
N ARG A 214 18.76 -5.20 -10.98
CA ARG A 214 19.33 -4.05 -11.71
C ARG A 214 20.05 -4.50 -12.99
N ALA A 215 20.81 -5.60 -12.94
CA ALA A 215 21.48 -6.16 -14.12
C ALA A 215 20.47 -6.66 -15.17
N LYS A 216 19.40 -7.36 -14.76
CA LYS A 216 18.33 -7.80 -15.67
C LYS A 216 17.62 -6.62 -16.32
N VAL A 217 17.34 -5.57 -15.56
CA VAL A 217 16.72 -4.34 -16.08
C VAL A 217 17.66 -3.66 -17.09
N ALA A 218 18.95 -3.54 -16.77
CA ALA A 218 19.94 -2.98 -17.68
C ALA A 218 20.04 -3.78 -19.00
N GLU A 219 20.06 -5.11 -18.91
CA GLU A 219 20.05 -5.98 -20.09
C GLU A 219 18.77 -5.82 -20.93
N ALA A 220 17.61 -5.69 -20.29
CA ALA A 220 16.34 -5.45 -20.96
C ALA A 220 16.34 -4.09 -21.68
N MET A 221 16.90 -3.04 -21.06
CA MET A 221 17.02 -1.72 -21.68
C MET A 221 17.94 -1.74 -22.92
N VAL A 222 19.06 -2.46 -22.85
CA VAL A 222 19.96 -2.63 -24.01
C VAL A 222 19.24 -3.35 -25.16
N LYS A 223 18.49 -4.43 -24.85
CA LYS A 223 17.68 -5.15 -25.84
C LYS A 223 16.62 -4.26 -26.47
N GLU A 224 15.95 -3.42 -25.69
CA GLU A 224 14.94 -2.49 -26.22
C GLU A 224 15.55 -1.44 -27.15
N GLU A 225 16.72 -0.88 -26.78
CA GLU A 225 17.44 0.07 -27.63
C GLU A 225 17.93 -0.59 -28.93
N ASP A 226 18.41 -1.83 -28.88
CA ASP A 226 18.78 -2.60 -30.08
C ASP A 226 17.59 -2.84 -31.01
N VAL A 227 16.43 -3.20 -30.46
CA VAL A 227 15.19 -3.36 -31.24
C VAL A 227 14.79 -2.04 -31.90
N ARG A 228 14.89 -0.93 -31.15
CA ARG A 228 14.62 0.42 -31.64
C ARG A 228 15.59 0.81 -32.77
N GLN A 229 16.88 0.52 -32.62
CA GLN A 229 17.88 0.78 -33.66
C GLN A 229 17.63 -0.06 -34.92
N ARG A 230 17.28 -1.35 -34.79
CA ARG A 230 16.91 -2.21 -35.92
C ARG A 230 15.69 -1.66 -36.67
N ARG A 231 14.67 -1.20 -35.95
CA ARG A 231 13.48 -0.56 -36.55
C ARG A 231 13.86 0.72 -37.32
N ASN A 232 14.73 1.55 -36.76
CA ASN A 232 15.22 2.76 -37.43
C ASN A 232 16.06 2.44 -38.67
N ARG A 233 16.92 1.41 -38.63
CA ARG A 233 17.68 0.96 -39.81
C ARG A 233 16.74 0.47 -40.91
N ARG A 234 15.73 -0.36 -40.58
CA ARG A 234 14.71 -0.81 -41.54
C ARG A 234 13.95 0.36 -42.17
N ALA A 235 13.53 1.34 -41.36
CA ALA A 235 12.86 2.54 -41.87
C ALA A 235 13.76 3.37 -42.80
N ARG A 236 15.06 3.48 -42.49
CA ARG A 236 16.05 4.13 -43.37
C ARG A 236 16.25 3.37 -44.68
N THR A 237 16.44 2.05 -44.62
CA THR A 237 16.60 1.22 -45.82
C THR A 237 15.34 1.25 -46.70
N SER A 238 14.14 1.16 -46.11
CA SER A 238 12.89 1.28 -46.88
C SER A 238 12.74 2.64 -47.56
N ARG A 239 13.16 3.73 -46.90
CA ARG A 239 13.17 5.06 -47.53
C ARG A 239 14.18 5.18 -48.65
N ILE A 240 15.40 4.66 -48.47
CA ILE A 240 16.43 4.66 -49.52
C ILE A 240 15.94 3.85 -50.73
N ILE A 241 15.34 2.67 -50.50
CA ILE A 241 14.77 1.83 -51.57
C ILE A 241 13.64 2.59 -52.28
N LEU A 242 12.71 3.19 -51.54
CA LEU A 242 11.61 3.97 -52.14
C LEU A 242 12.15 5.13 -52.99
N CYS A 243 13.14 5.87 -52.49
CA CYS A 243 13.80 6.94 -53.23
C CYS A 243 14.52 6.42 -54.49
N ALA A 244 15.22 5.28 -54.41
CA ALA A 244 15.86 4.68 -55.57
C ALA A 244 14.84 4.23 -56.63
N PHE A 245 13.71 3.64 -56.22
CA PHE A 245 12.60 3.28 -57.12
C PHE A 245 11.95 4.52 -57.76
N LEU A 246 11.75 5.59 -56.99
CA LEU A 246 11.24 6.87 -57.50
C LEU A 246 12.21 7.49 -58.51
N SER A 247 13.52 7.46 -58.24
CA SER A 247 14.55 7.95 -59.18
C SER A 247 14.64 7.11 -60.46
N ILE A 248 14.52 5.79 -60.39
CA ILE A 248 14.50 4.91 -61.58
C ILE A 248 13.23 5.13 -62.40
N SER A 249 12.07 5.26 -61.75
CA SER A 249 10.79 5.53 -62.43
C SER A 249 10.80 6.91 -63.11
N ALA A 250 11.36 7.91 -62.45
CA ALA A 250 11.60 9.24 -63.01
C ALA A 250 12.49 9.24 -64.25
N ALA A 251 13.58 8.46 -64.24
CA ALA A 251 14.45 8.30 -65.40
C ALA A 251 13.75 7.58 -66.56
N GLY A 252 12.83 6.64 -66.28
CA GLY A 252 12.00 5.98 -67.28
C GLY A 252 11.00 6.91 -67.98
N LEU A 253 10.43 7.89 -67.26
CA LEU A 253 9.56 8.91 -67.86
C LEU A 253 10.33 9.95 -68.71
N ALA A 254 11.59 10.22 -68.38
CA ALA A 254 12.44 11.16 -69.12
C ALA A 254 12.79 10.68 -70.56
N ALA A 255 12.61 9.39 -70.85
CA ALA A 255 12.83 8.85 -72.20
C ALA A 255 11.64 9.10 -73.17
N SER A 256 10.46 9.48 -72.67
CA SER A 256 9.23 9.55 -73.49
C SER A 256 8.63 10.95 -73.66
N THR A 257 8.96 11.94 -72.81
CA THR A 257 8.40 13.30 -72.95
C THR A 257 9.46 14.37 -73.14
N ARG A 258 9.52 14.94 -74.35
CA ARG A 258 10.33 16.12 -74.76
C ARG A 258 9.96 17.43 -74.05
N SER A 259 9.42 17.40 -72.84
CA SER A 259 9.09 18.62 -72.08
C SER A 259 10.06 18.82 -70.93
N LEU A 260 11.04 19.70 -71.16
CA LEU A 260 12.02 20.17 -70.16
C LEU A 260 11.36 20.62 -68.85
N LEU A 261 10.12 21.14 -68.91
CA LEU A 261 9.29 21.47 -67.76
C LEU A 261 8.98 20.27 -66.84
N GLY A 262 8.70 19.10 -67.40
CA GLY A 262 8.39 17.91 -66.60
C GLY A 262 9.60 17.39 -65.84
N VAL A 263 10.78 17.44 -66.48
CA VAL A 263 12.05 17.09 -65.83
C VAL A 263 12.40 18.10 -64.74
N LEU A 264 12.16 19.40 -64.97
CA LEU A 264 12.45 20.48 -64.02
C LEU A 264 11.51 20.46 -62.79
N VAL A 265 10.23 20.13 -62.97
CA VAL A 265 9.27 19.94 -61.87
C VAL A 265 9.65 18.72 -61.03
N LEU A 266 10.08 17.64 -61.68
CA LEU A 266 10.43 16.41 -60.99
C LEU A 266 11.78 16.52 -60.25
N THR A 267 12.77 17.22 -60.80
CA THR A 267 14.00 17.54 -60.06
C THR A 267 13.76 18.50 -58.91
N LEU A 268 12.90 19.52 -59.07
CA LEU A 268 12.46 20.39 -57.96
C LEU A 268 11.72 19.62 -56.86
N ALA A 269 10.85 18.67 -57.21
CA ALA A 269 10.15 17.82 -56.25
C ALA A 269 11.11 16.91 -55.46
N ILE A 270 12.12 16.35 -56.14
CA ILE A 270 13.18 15.55 -55.51
C ILE A 270 14.07 16.44 -54.62
N SER A 271 14.39 17.66 -55.04
CA SER A 271 15.12 18.64 -54.21
C SER A 271 14.33 19.06 -52.97
N LEU A 272 13.01 19.24 -53.06
CA LEU A 272 12.13 19.52 -51.91
C LEU A 272 12.04 18.35 -50.93
N LEU A 273 12.18 17.10 -51.39
CA LEU A 273 12.33 15.91 -50.54
C LEU A 273 13.72 15.83 -49.86
N PHE A 274 14.73 16.52 -50.41
CA PHE A 274 16.10 16.60 -49.91
C PHE A 274 16.36 17.82 -49.01
N ILE A 275 15.44 18.81 -48.96
CA ILE A 275 15.47 19.83 -47.92
C ILE A 275 15.21 19.10 -46.61
N PRO A 276 16.16 19.12 -45.65
CA PRO A 276 15.93 18.49 -44.37
C PRO A 276 14.71 19.17 -43.74
N TYR A 277 13.73 18.37 -43.31
CA TYR A 277 12.65 18.75 -42.40
C TYR A 277 13.20 19.17 -41.01
N SER A 278 14.33 19.89 -40.98
CA SER A 278 14.92 20.52 -39.80
C SER A 278 14.23 21.84 -39.45
N TRP A 279 13.42 22.39 -40.36
CA TRP A 279 12.60 23.61 -40.14
C TRP A 279 11.12 23.33 -39.88
N LEU A 280 10.65 22.07 -39.99
CA LEU A 280 9.46 21.70 -39.23
C LEU A 280 9.91 21.48 -37.79
N PRO A 281 9.21 22.06 -36.79
CA PRO A 281 9.54 21.86 -35.39
C PRO A 281 9.59 20.36 -35.16
N SER A 282 10.81 19.85 -34.98
CA SER A 282 11.08 18.42 -35.00
C SER A 282 10.11 17.71 -34.07
N ALA A 283 9.73 16.47 -34.38
CA ALA A 283 8.89 15.64 -33.49
C ALA A 283 9.48 15.48 -32.06
N HIS A 284 10.69 15.99 -31.82
CA HIS A 284 11.32 16.23 -30.52
C HIS A 284 10.75 17.45 -29.79
N GLN A 285 10.59 18.62 -30.43
CA GLN A 285 9.97 19.81 -29.83
C GLN A 285 8.50 19.57 -29.46
N TRP A 286 7.74 18.89 -30.32
CA TRP A 286 6.38 18.44 -29.97
C TRP A 286 6.36 17.38 -28.87
N ARG A 287 7.40 16.54 -28.74
CA ARG A 287 7.52 15.59 -27.63
C ARG A 287 7.96 16.25 -26.33
N VAL A 288 8.79 17.26 -26.36
CA VAL A 288 9.20 18.05 -25.19
C VAL A 288 8.05 18.95 -24.75
N ALA A 289 7.31 19.57 -25.68
CA ALA A 289 6.08 20.29 -25.39
C ALA A 289 4.99 19.35 -24.86
N ARG A 290 4.81 18.15 -25.43
CA ARG A 290 3.85 17.16 -24.93
C ARG A 290 4.31 16.51 -23.62
N ARG A 291 5.61 16.31 -23.38
CA ARG A 291 6.16 15.89 -22.07
C ARG A 291 6.05 16.99 -21.02
N GLY A 292 6.25 18.26 -21.39
CA GLY A 292 6.04 19.41 -20.52
C GLY A 292 4.55 19.61 -20.19
N MET A 293 3.68 19.41 -21.17
CA MET A 293 2.21 19.47 -21.01
C MET A 293 1.68 18.27 -20.21
N LEU A 294 2.24 17.06 -20.39
CA LEU A 294 1.96 15.90 -19.54
C LEU A 294 2.58 16.03 -18.14
N ALA A 295 3.72 16.71 -17.98
CA ALA A 295 4.29 17.04 -16.67
C ALA A 295 3.47 18.09 -15.91
N LEU A 296 2.83 19.03 -16.63
CA LEU A 296 1.84 19.95 -16.06
C LEU A 296 0.55 19.23 -15.65
N VAL A 297 0.10 18.24 -16.42
CA VAL A 297 -1.05 17.38 -16.06
C VAL A 297 -0.69 16.36 -14.95
N SER A 298 0.60 16.07 -14.77
CA SER A 298 1.13 15.22 -13.70
C SER A 298 1.68 16.02 -12.52
N GLN A 299 1.29 17.29 -12.34
CA GLN A 299 1.36 17.88 -11.01
C GLN A 299 0.18 17.35 -10.21
N LYS A 300 0.47 16.50 -9.22
CA LYS A 300 -0.48 16.19 -8.14
C LYS A 300 -1.08 17.52 -7.69
N GLN A 301 -2.39 17.67 -7.84
CA GLN A 301 -3.13 18.84 -7.36
C GLN A 301 -2.61 19.23 -5.97
N PRO A 302 -2.32 20.51 -5.67
CA PRO A 302 -1.87 20.90 -4.34
C PRO A 302 -2.89 20.46 -3.29
N TRP A 303 -2.43 20.17 -2.07
CA TRP A 303 -3.35 19.80 -0.98
C TRP A 303 -4.23 21.00 -0.62
N PRO A 304 -5.51 20.79 -0.28
CA PRO A 304 -6.34 21.88 0.19
C PRO A 304 -5.74 22.48 1.48
N PRO A 305 -5.78 23.81 1.66
CA PRO A 305 -5.05 24.50 2.72
C PRO A 305 -5.48 24.07 4.13
N GLN A 306 -6.72 23.60 4.29
CA GLN A 306 -7.26 23.09 5.55
C GLN A 306 -6.56 21.82 6.08
N LEU A 307 -5.86 21.09 5.22
CA LEU A 307 -5.11 19.88 5.59
C LEU A 307 -3.62 20.16 5.83
N MET A 308 -3.19 21.38 5.54
CA MET A 308 -1.80 21.80 5.67
C MET A 308 -1.56 22.43 7.03
N CYS A 309 -0.41 22.14 7.63
CA CYS A 309 -0.01 22.74 8.88
C CYS A 309 0.33 24.23 8.63
N PRO A 310 -0.25 25.18 9.39
CA PRO A 310 0.03 26.60 9.22
C PRO A 310 1.49 27.00 9.49
N ILE A 311 2.21 26.23 10.31
CA ILE A 311 3.60 26.52 10.71
C ILE A 311 4.60 25.98 9.68
N THR A 312 4.48 24.71 9.31
CA THR A 312 5.45 24.04 8.43
C THR A 312 5.08 24.13 6.95
N GLY A 313 3.82 24.40 6.63
CA GLY A 313 3.33 24.37 5.24
C GLY A 313 3.27 22.96 4.64
N GLU A 314 3.46 21.92 5.44
CA GLU A 314 3.40 20.52 5.02
C GLU A 314 2.03 19.90 5.34
N LEU A 315 1.72 18.77 4.70
CA LEU A 315 0.50 18.01 5.02
C LEU A 315 0.61 17.47 6.45
N MET A 316 -0.44 17.65 7.25
CA MET A 316 -0.46 17.14 8.63
C MET A 316 -0.45 15.60 8.64
N GLU A 317 0.35 15.00 9.51
CA GLU A 317 0.38 13.55 9.77
C GLU A 317 -0.37 13.21 11.07
N ASP A 318 -0.16 14.01 12.12
CA ASP A 318 -0.89 13.91 13.38
C ASP A 318 -1.45 15.28 13.82
N PRO A 319 -2.66 15.66 13.34
CA PRO A 319 -3.24 16.96 13.63
C PRO A 319 -3.74 17.05 15.08
N VAL A 320 -3.38 18.12 15.77
CA VAL A 320 -3.80 18.45 17.14
C VAL A 320 -4.40 19.85 17.21
N THR A 321 -5.48 20.00 17.95
CA THR A 321 -6.11 21.28 18.26
C THR A 321 -5.60 21.84 19.57
N ILE A 322 -5.28 23.13 19.58
CA ILE A 322 -4.97 23.90 20.78
C ILE A 322 -6.27 24.45 21.39
N ALA A 323 -6.22 24.95 22.63
CA ALA A 323 -7.30 25.68 23.30
C ALA A 323 -7.95 26.79 22.44
N ASP A 324 -7.20 27.42 21.54
CA ASP A 324 -7.69 28.45 20.61
C ASP A 324 -8.58 27.90 19.47
N GLY A 325 -8.69 26.58 19.34
CA GLY A 325 -9.44 25.92 18.27
C GLY A 325 -8.68 25.79 16.94
N HIS A 326 -7.46 26.32 16.84
CA HIS A 326 -6.60 26.12 15.68
C HIS A 326 -5.91 24.76 15.70
N THR A 327 -5.76 24.16 14.52
CA THR A 327 -5.17 22.83 14.34
C THR A 327 -3.77 22.92 13.75
N PHE A 328 -2.85 22.14 14.29
CA PHE A 328 -1.44 22.11 13.88
C PHE A 328 -0.93 20.67 13.86
N GLU A 329 0.23 20.48 13.26
CA GLU A 329 0.99 19.23 13.41
C GLU A 329 1.53 19.11 14.84
N ARG A 330 1.33 17.96 15.50
CA ARG A 330 1.79 17.72 16.88
C ARG A 330 3.25 18.09 17.07
N ALA A 331 4.14 17.56 16.24
CA ALA A 331 5.57 17.77 16.38
C ALA A 331 5.97 19.25 16.18
N ALA A 332 5.20 20.02 15.39
CA ALA A 332 5.49 21.42 15.14
C ALA A 332 5.04 22.30 16.31
N ILE A 333 3.84 22.05 16.85
CA ILE A 333 3.33 22.85 17.96
C ILE A 333 4.07 22.54 19.26
N GLU A 334 4.48 21.29 19.50
CA GLU A 334 5.29 20.94 20.68
C GLU A 334 6.65 21.65 20.65
N ARG A 335 7.27 21.80 19.48
CA ARG A 335 8.51 22.58 19.32
C ARG A 335 8.30 24.07 19.59
N TRP A 336 7.17 24.63 19.15
CA TRP A 336 6.83 26.03 19.41
C TRP A 336 6.63 26.27 20.92
N LEU A 337 5.86 25.40 21.57
CA LEU A 337 5.49 25.50 22.99
C LEU A 337 6.66 25.30 23.96
N GLN A 338 7.81 24.79 23.49
CA GLN A 338 9.05 24.76 24.28
C GLN A 338 9.64 26.16 24.53
N SER A 339 9.36 27.12 23.64
CA SER A 339 9.95 28.47 23.69
C SER A 339 8.92 29.58 23.85
N HIS A 340 7.64 29.30 23.59
CA HIS A 340 6.56 30.28 23.62
C HIS A 340 5.33 29.71 24.35
N ASP A 341 4.67 30.54 25.15
CA ASP A 341 3.38 30.28 25.80
C ASP A 341 2.19 30.85 25.00
N THR A 342 2.46 31.32 23.78
CA THR A 342 1.49 31.95 22.89
C THR A 342 1.17 31.08 21.68
N SER A 343 0.01 31.35 21.08
CA SER A 343 -0.44 30.70 19.87
C SER A 343 0.32 31.20 18.63
N PRO A 344 0.83 30.32 17.77
CA PRO A 344 1.66 30.70 16.62
C PRO A 344 0.92 31.47 15.52
N MET A 345 -0.42 31.37 15.47
CA MET A 345 -1.24 32.10 14.47
C MET A 345 -1.78 33.43 15.00
N THR A 346 -2.24 33.46 16.25
CA THR A 346 -2.96 34.61 16.81
C THR A 346 -2.08 35.46 17.74
N GLY A 347 -0.97 34.90 18.24
CA GLY A 347 -0.11 35.55 19.23
C GLY A 347 -0.72 35.67 20.62
N ILE A 348 -1.90 35.08 20.85
CA ILE A 348 -2.62 35.13 22.12
C ILE A 348 -2.00 34.12 23.10
N ALA A 349 -1.89 34.48 24.37
CA ALA A 349 -1.41 33.58 25.42
C ALA A 349 -2.39 32.43 25.67
N LEU A 350 -1.88 31.20 25.69
CA LEU A 350 -2.71 30.02 25.83
C LEU A 350 -3.08 29.77 27.30
N PRO A 351 -4.37 29.50 27.61
CA PRO A 351 -4.78 29.24 28.99
C PRO A 351 -4.20 27.92 29.54
N HIS A 352 -3.89 26.96 28.67
CA HIS A 352 -3.27 25.69 29.01
C HIS A 352 -2.58 25.08 27.79
N THR A 353 -1.55 24.26 28.04
CA THR A 353 -0.70 23.62 27.02
C THR A 353 -1.22 22.25 26.56
N GLN A 354 -2.46 21.89 26.90
CA GLN A 354 -3.00 20.57 26.51
C GLN A 354 -3.34 20.55 25.03
N LEU A 355 -2.88 19.49 24.35
CA LEU A 355 -3.10 19.27 22.93
C LEU A 355 -4.19 18.20 22.78
N ALA A 356 -5.35 18.57 22.23
CA ALA A 356 -6.42 17.63 21.94
C ALA A 356 -6.23 17.06 20.52
N PRO A 357 -6.34 15.74 20.30
CA PRO A 357 -6.20 15.15 18.96
C PRO A 357 -7.39 15.52 18.06
N ALA A 358 -7.11 15.97 16.84
CA ALA A 358 -8.12 16.34 15.85
C ALA A 358 -8.54 15.10 15.02
N ILE A 359 -9.24 14.16 15.64
CA ILE A 359 -9.56 12.84 15.06
C ILE A 359 -10.28 12.98 13.71
N ALA A 360 -11.25 13.89 13.60
CA ALA A 360 -11.99 14.12 12.36
C ALA A 360 -11.10 14.59 11.21
N LEU A 361 -10.13 15.48 11.49
CA LEU A 361 -9.21 15.97 10.47
C LEU A 361 -8.25 14.88 10.01
N ARG A 362 -7.82 14.01 10.93
CA ARG A 362 -6.98 12.85 10.61
C ARG A 362 -7.67 11.89 9.66
N GLN A 363 -8.96 11.63 9.84
CA GLN A 363 -9.76 10.82 8.91
C GLN A 363 -9.83 11.46 7.52
N LEU A 364 -10.11 12.77 7.45
CA LEU A 364 -10.15 13.51 6.18
C LEU A 364 -8.81 13.49 5.43
N ILE A 365 -7.69 13.61 6.14
CA ILE A 365 -6.35 13.52 5.54
C ILE A 365 -6.12 12.12 4.97
N GLN A 366 -6.54 11.09 5.69
CA GLN A 366 -6.36 9.70 5.26
C GLN A 366 -7.21 9.39 4.02
N GLU A 367 -8.48 9.79 4.00
CA GLU A 367 -9.35 9.67 2.83
C GLU A 367 -8.79 10.43 1.62
N ALA A 368 -8.23 11.63 1.84
CA ALA A 368 -7.62 12.42 0.79
C ALA A 368 -6.30 11.81 0.27
N LYS A 369 -5.55 11.10 1.12
CA LYS A 369 -4.37 10.31 0.73
C LYS A 369 -4.78 9.10 -0.12
N GLU A 370 -5.81 8.38 0.30
CA GLU A 370 -6.34 7.20 -0.40
C GLU A 370 -6.96 7.55 -1.76
N GLY A 371 -7.67 8.67 -1.86
CA GLY A 371 -8.23 9.14 -3.13
C GLY A 371 -7.20 9.64 -4.15
N ARG A 372 -5.94 9.85 -3.73
CA ARG A 372 -4.82 10.31 -4.60
C ARG A 372 -3.75 9.23 -4.87
N ALA A 373 -3.79 8.11 -4.16
CA ALA A 373 -2.91 6.95 -4.34
C ALA A 373 -3.43 6.06 -5.47
#